data_AF-A0A2K9ESU0-F1
#
_entry.id   AF-A0A2K9ESU0-F1
#
_cell.length_a   1.000
_cell.length_b   1.000
_cell.length_c   1.000
_cell.angle_alpha   90.00
_cell.angle_beta   90.00
_cell.angle_gamma   90.00
#
_symmetry.space_group_name_H-M   'P 1'
#
loop_
_entity.id
_entity.type
_entity.pdbx_description
1 polymer ?
#
loop_
_entity_poly.entity_id
_entity_poly.type
_entity_poly.pdbx_seq_one_letter_code
_entity_poly.pdbx_strand_id
1 'polypeptide(L)'
;MRLIFVFIALATLPIGVLPAAAACATGGQSVFSCSFHGGSKEVQLCLHTDRVTYAFGRPGQRSELQLAAPLDQSEFLPWPGIGPTMFNTMVFFNNRHGYAVTGTLERGTQENQPVAEPGGLIEVSRDGQSLATLRCDAGSVRDGLDAIHDAKRAAGACWDHSRQVWAACRN
;
A
#
# COMPACT_ATOMS: atom_id res chain seq x y z
N MET A 1 22.39 43.47 -53.62
CA MET A 1 22.73 42.71 -52.39
C MET A 1 21.42 42.16 -51.82
N ARG A 2 21.12 40.87 -52.02
CA ARG A 2 19.86 40.24 -51.60
C ARG A 2 20.03 39.71 -50.17
N LEU A 3 19.34 40.30 -49.19
CA LEU A 3 19.26 39.73 -47.84
C LEU A 3 18.23 38.61 -47.83
N ILE A 4 18.68 37.40 -47.53
CA ILE A 4 17.85 36.22 -47.30
C ILE A 4 17.45 36.23 -45.82
N PHE A 5 16.18 36.48 -45.53
CA PHE A 5 15.61 36.29 -44.19
C PHE A 5 15.36 34.80 -43.97
N VAL A 6 16.21 34.14 -43.17
CA VAL A 6 15.99 32.76 -42.72
C VAL A 6 15.03 32.80 -41.53
N PHE A 7 13.78 32.40 -41.76
CA PHE A 7 12.80 32.16 -40.70
C PHE A 7 13.19 30.87 -39.96
N ILE A 8 13.75 31.00 -38.76
CA ILE A 8 13.97 29.88 -37.85
C ILE A 8 12.62 29.54 -37.22
N ALA A 9 12.00 28.46 -37.70
CA ALA A 9 10.80 27.89 -37.08
C ALA A 9 11.17 27.27 -35.73
N LEU A 10 10.79 27.95 -34.64
CA LEU A 10 10.98 27.47 -33.28
C LEU A 10 9.99 26.32 -33.03
N ALA A 11 10.45 25.09 -33.26
CA ALA A 11 9.67 23.89 -32.98
C ALA A 11 9.48 23.74 -31.47
N THR A 12 8.30 24.14 -30.97
CA THR A 12 7.86 23.90 -29.61
C THR A 12 7.64 22.40 -29.43
N LEU A 13 8.58 21.71 -28.77
CA LEU A 13 8.37 20.33 -28.35
C LEU A 13 7.24 20.28 -27.31
N PRO A 14 6.20 19.46 -27.51
CA PRO A 14 5.19 19.24 -26.49
C PRO A 14 5.86 18.49 -25.32
N ILE A 15 5.86 19.11 -24.15
CA ILE A 15 6.23 18.44 -22.90
C ILE A 15 5.17 17.37 -22.66
N GLY A 16 5.54 16.11 -22.87
CA GLY A 16 4.69 14.97 -22.58
C GLY A 16 4.37 14.97 -21.09
N VAL A 17 3.10 15.17 -20.74
CA VAL A 17 2.59 14.94 -19.39
C VAL A 17 2.57 13.44 -19.20
N LEU A 18 3.57 12.91 -18.48
CA LEU A 18 3.52 11.51 -18.04
C LEU A 18 2.29 11.35 -17.14
N PRO A 19 1.49 10.29 -17.32
CA PRO A 19 0.39 10.02 -16.41
C PRO A 19 1.01 9.71 -15.04
N ALA A 20 0.72 10.55 -14.05
CA ALA A 20 1.04 10.28 -12.66
C ALA A 20 0.04 9.25 -12.11
N ALA A 21 -0.04 8.06 -12.72
CA ALA A 21 -0.57 6.92 -12.01
C ALA A 21 0.39 6.69 -10.83
N ALA A 22 -0.14 6.69 -9.61
CA ALA A 22 0.57 6.11 -8.47
C ALA A 22 0.67 4.59 -8.73
N ALA A 23 1.55 4.23 -9.65
CA ALA A 23 2.22 2.95 -9.65
C ALA A 23 3.42 3.11 -8.73
N CYS A 24 3.76 2.06 -8.00
CA CYS A 24 4.97 2.05 -7.20
C CYS A 24 6.13 2.56 -8.06
N ALA A 25 6.82 3.60 -7.57
CA ALA A 25 7.97 4.17 -8.26
C ALA A 25 8.99 3.07 -8.57
N THR A 26 9.83 3.27 -9.58
CA THR A 26 10.83 2.30 -10.03
C THR A 26 11.54 1.63 -8.84
N GLY A 27 11.41 0.31 -8.72
CA GLY A 27 11.99 -0.48 -7.63
C GLY A 27 11.06 -0.74 -6.43
N GLY A 28 9.78 -0.36 -6.50
CA GLY A 28 8.76 -0.77 -5.53
C GLY A 28 7.79 -1.81 -6.11
N GLN A 29 7.38 -2.77 -5.28
CA GLN A 29 6.32 -3.73 -5.58
C GLN A 29 5.01 -3.27 -4.93
N SER A 30 3.91 -3.25 -5.68
CA SER A 30 2.58 -3.01 -5.10
C SER A 30 2.19 -4.20 -4.23
N VAL A 31 1.93 -3.95 -2.95
CA VAL A 31 1.57 -4.99 -1.97
C VAL A 31 0.17 -4.79 -1.39
N PHE A 32 -0.44 -3.64 -1.61
CA PHE A 32 -1.86 -3.44 -1.34
C PHE A 32 -2.40 -2.29 -2.19
N SER A 33 -3.60 -2.41 -2.72
CA SER A 33 -4.33 -1.25 -3.26
C SER A 33 -5.83 -1.46 -3.19
N CYS A 34 -6.58 -0.38 -2.98
CA CYS A 34 -8.02 -0.39 -3.19
C CYS A 34 -8.55 1.03 -3.45
N SER A 35 -9.78 1.12 -3.94
CA SER A 35 -10.48 2.39 -4.10
C SER A 35 -11.52 2.65 -3.01
N PHE A 36 -11.95 3.91 -2.92
CA PHE A 36 -13.06 4.34 -2.08
C PHE A 36 -14.02 5.22 -2.86
N HIS A 37 -15.28 5.21 -2.42
CA HIS A 37 -16.34 6.06 -2.95
C HIS A 37 -16.47 5.92 -4.47
N GLY A 38 -16.53 4.68 -4.95
CA GLY A 38 -16.69 4.36 -6.37
C GLY A 38 -15.50 4.79 -7.23
N GLY A 39 -14.27 4.68 -6.70
CA GLY A 39 -13.06 5.03 -7.47
C GLY A 39 -12.60 6.49 -7.37
N SER A 40 -13.27 7.34 -6.60
CA SER A 40 -12.87 8.77 -6.50
C SER A 40 -11.63 9.01 -5.64
N LYS A 41 -11.29 8.04 -4.79
CA LYS A 41 -10.08 7.98 -3.98
C LYS A 41 -9.46 6.59 -4.07
N GLU A 42 -8.16 6.50 -3.83
CA GLU A 42 -7.43 5.25 -3.71
C GLU A 42 -6.43 5.30 -2.57
N VAL A 43 -6.08 4.12 -2.07
CA VAL A 43 -4.88 3.89 -1.27
C VAL A 43 -3.99 2.87 -1.98
N GLN A 44 -2.69 3.06 -1.89
CA GLN A 44 -1.70 2.10 -2.37
C GLN A 44 -0.57 1.96 -1.36
N LEU A 45 -0.14 0.72 -1.13
CA LEU A 45 1.10 0.41 -0.44
C LEU A 45 2.10 -0.19 -1.41
N CYS A 46 3.33 0.30 -1.31
CA CYS A 46 4.46 -0.22 -2.07
C CYS A 46 5.54 -0.72 -1.11
N LEU A 47 6.01 -1.93 -1.35
CA LEU A 47 7.17 -2.50 -0.68
C LEU A 47 8.42 -2.20 -1.52
N HIS A 48 9.42 -1.62 -0.88
CA HIS A 48 10.76 -1.45 -1.41
C HIS A 48 11.74 -2.31 -0.59
N THR A 49 13.02 -2.28 -0.94
CA THR A 49 14.07 -3.06 -0.24
C THR A 49 14.13 -2.78 1.27
N ASP A 50 13.97 -1.52 1.68
CA ASP A 50 14.23 -1.06 3.06
C ASP A 50 13.02 -0.40 3.74
N ARG A 51 11.89 -0.26 3.04
CA ARG A 51 10.72 0.47 3.54
C ARG A 51 9.43 0.02 2.88
N VAL A 52 8.32 0.30 3.52
CA VAL A 52 6.98 0.27 2.92
C VAL A 52 6.47 1.70 2.83
N THR A 53 5.86 2.08 1.72
CA THR A 53 5.24 3.40 1.55
C THR A 53 3.72 3.28 1.51
N TYR A 54 3.05 4.32 1.96
CA TYR A 54 1.61 4.50 1.89
C TYR A 54 1.31 5.76 1.07
N ALA A 55 0.37 5.67 0.14
CA ALA A 55 -0.13 6.81 -0.60
C ALA A 55 -1.66 6.79 -0.62
N PHE A 56 -2.30 7.92 -0.29
CA PHE A 56 -3.74 8.11 -0.39
C PHE A 56 -4.04 9.37 -1.20
N GLY A 57 -5.03 9.31 -2.10
CA GLY A 57 -5.41 10.47 -2.91
C GLY A 57 -6.34 10.11 -4.05
N ARG A 58 -6.44 11.00 -5.04
CA ARG A 58 -7.18 10.73 -6.28
C ARG A 58 -6.33 9.89 -7.24
N PRO A 59 -6.91 8.88 -7.90
CA PRO A 59 -6.20 8.14 -8.93
C PRO A 59 -5.62 9.05 -10.01
N GLY A 60 -4.39 8.80 -10.42
CA GLY A 60 -3.73 9.57 -11.47
C GLY A 60 -3.26 10.97 -11.07
N GLN A 61 -3.39 11.37 -9.80
CA GLN A 61 -2.97 12.67 -9.30
C GLN A 61 -1.90 12.54 -8.22
N ARG A 62 -1.27 13.67 -7.87
CA ARG A 62 -0.40 13.74 -6.70
C ARG A 62 -1.19 13.30 -5.47
N SER A 63 -0.63 12.36 -4.72
CA SER A 63 -1.25 11.85 -3.50
C SER A 63 -1.48 12.99 -2.49
N GLU A 64 -2.61 12.94 -1.82
CA GLU A 64 -3.02 13.89 -0.77
C GLU A 64 -2.27 13.61 0.53
N LEU A 65 -1.91 12.34 0.77
CA LEU A 65 -1.08 11.90 1.88
C LEU A 65 -0.07 10.87 1.38
N GLN A 66 1.20 11.03 1.76
CA GLN A 66 2.26 10.04 1.55
C GLN A 66 3.02 9.82 2.85
N LEU A 67 3.21 8.56 3.22
CA LEU A 67 3.96 8.13 4.40
C LEU A 67 4.94 7.03 4.01
N ALA A 68 5.99 6.85 4.83
CA ALA A 68 6.93 5.76 4.69
C ALA A 68 7.26 5.20 6.07
N ALA A 69 7.34 3.89 6.17
CA ALA A 69 7.78 3.17 7.36
C ALA A 69 9.01 2.33 6.98
N PRO A 70 10.15 2.48 7.68
CA PRO A 70 11.28 1.57 7.52
C PRO A 70 10.85 0.12 7.76
N LEU A 71 11.36 -0.82 6.98
CA LEU A 71 10.92 -2.22 7.03
C LEU A 71 11.26 -2.89 8.37
N ASP A 72 12.36 -2.49 9.01
CA ASP A 72 12.82 -2.99 10.30
C ASP A 72 11.98 -2.44 11.48
N GLN A 73 11.45 -1.23 11.35
CA GLN A 73 10.67 -0.53 12.38
C GLN A 73 9.17 -0.51 12.11
N SER A 74 8.73 -1.01 10.96
CA SER A 74 7.32 -1.01 10.60
C SER A 74 6.50 -1.95 11.47
N GLU A 75 5.34 -1.48 11.89
CA GLU A 75 4.35 -2.28 12.59
C GLU A 75 3.52 -3.04 11.56
N PHE A 76 3.87 -4.31 11.39
CA PHE A 76 3.13 -5.25 10.56
C PHE A 76 2.64 -6.39 11.44
N LEU A 77 1.32 -6.61 11.45
CA LEU A 77 0.67 -7.63 12.26
C LEU A 77 0.18 -8.72 11.32
N PRO A 78 0.89 -9.86 11.22
CA PRO A 78 0.44 -10.98 10.42
C PRO A 78 -0.77 -11.65 11.08
N TRP A 79 -1.55 -12.35 10.26
CA TRP A 79 -2.66 -13.14 10.76
C TRP A 79 -2.19 -14.17 11.81
N PRO A 80 -2.84 -14.29 12.98
CA PRO A 80 -2.42 -15.24 14.01
C PRO A 80 -2.67 -16.72 13.65
N GLY A 81 -3.29 -17.02 12.50
CA GLY A 81 -3.60 -18.39 12.07
C GLY A 81 -4.92 -18.94 12.62
N ILE A 82 -5.73 -18.09 13.28
CA ILE A 82 -6.99 -18.47 13.94
C ILE A 82 -8.16 -17.71 13.30
N GLY A 83 -9.25 -18.43 13.05
CA GLY A 83 -10.50 -17.88 12.52
C GLY A 83 -10.73 -18.19 11.04
N PRO A 84 -11.94 -17.91 10.53
CA PRO A 84 -12.27 -18.09 9.12
C PRO A 84 -11.70 -16.97 8.25
N THR A 85 -11.60 -15.74 8.76
CA THR A 85 -11.08 -14.58 8.03
C THR A 85 -9.58 -14.44 8.31
N MET A 86 -8.77 -14.63 7.27
CA MET A 86 -7.33 -14.30 7.32
C MET A 86 -7.16 -12.81 7.15
N PHE A 87 -6.24 -12.20 7.89
CA PHE A 87 -5.98 -10.78 7.75
C PHE A 87 -4.53 -10.43 8.09
N ASN A 88 -3.95 -9.51 7.33
CA ASN A 88 -2.68 -8.89 7.66
C ASN A 88 -2.89 -7.39 7.79
N THR A 89 -2.20 -6.76 8.74
CA THR A 89 -2.30 -5.31 8.95
C THR A 89 -0.94 -4.65 8.89
N MET A 90 -0.83 -3.57 8.12
CA MET A 90 0.33 -2.69 8.10
C MET A 90 -0.06 -1.33 8.68
N VAL A 91 0.67 -0.84 9.68
CA VAL A 91 0.39 0.44 10.33
C VAL A 91 1.45 1.48 9.97
N PHE A 92 0.99 2.66 9.57
CA PHE A 92 1.83 3.83 9.35
C PHE A 92 1.54 4.89 10.40
N PHE A 93 2.56 5.64 10.80
CA PHE A 93 2.43 6.71 11.77
C PHE A 93 2.79 8.07 11.17
N ASN A 94 2.01 9.09 11.54
CA ASN A 94 2.33 10.50 11.30
C ASN A 94 2.03 11.30 12.56
N ASN A 95 3.08 11.59 13.33
CA ASN A 95 2.97 12.14 14.68
C ASN A 95 2.05 11.27 15.56
N ARG A 96 0.92 11.82 16.01
CA ARG A 96 -0.05 11.13 16.86
C ARG A 96 -1.08 10.32 16.07
N HIS A 97 -1.04 10.34 14.73
CA HIS A 97 -1.99 9.62 13.89
C HIS A 97 -1.44 8.26 13.47
N GLY A 98 -2.30 7.23 13.55
CA GLY A 98 -2.06 5.90 13.01
C GLY A 98 -2.95 5.64 11.79
N TYR A 99 -2.43 4.90 10.81
CA TYR A 99 -3.13 4.48 9.60
C TYR A 99 -2.93 2.98 9.44
N ALA A 100 -3.84 2.18 9.99
CA ALA A 100 -3.78 0.73 9.92
C ALA A 100 -4.50 0.27 8.65
N VAL A 101 -3.76 -0.35 7.73
CA VAL A 101 -4.25 -0.90 6.47
C VAL A 101 -4.34 -2.41 6.62
N THR A 102 -5.56 -2.93 6.60
CA THR A 102 -5.84 -4.35 6.78
C THR A 102 -6.37 -4.94 5.48
N GLY A 103 -5.66 -5.93 4.95
CA GLY A 103 -6.17 -6.83 3.91
C GLY A 103 -6.82 -8.05 4.55
N THR A 104 -7.94 -8.49 4.01
CA THR A 104 -8.70 -9.63 4.55
C THR A 104 -9.05 -10.62 3.46
N LEU A 105 -9.00 -11.92 3.77
CA LEU A 105 -9.43 -12.99 2.87
C LEU A 105 -10.18 -14.05 3.67
N GLU A 106 -11.42 -14.34 3.28
CA GLU A 106 -12.16 -15.45 3.87
C GLU A 106 -11.54 -16.79 3.44
N ARG A 107 -11.29 -17.69 4.39
CA ARG A 107 -10.87 -19.06 4.08
C ARG A 107 -12.01 -19.79 3.39
N GLY A 108 -11.73 -20.31 2.20
CA GLY A 108 -12.60 -21.30 1.57
C GLY A 108 -12.74 -22.50 2.50
N THR A 109 -13.98 -22.84 2.87
CA THR A 109 -14.28 -23.96 3.77
C THR A 109 -14.60 -25.26 3.02
N GLN A 110 -14.69 -25.22 1.68
CA GLN A 110 -14.99 -26.39 0.85
C GLN A 110 -14.26 -26.32 -0.50
N GLU A 111 -13.93 -27.50 -1.05
CA GLU A 111 -13.11 -27.70 -2.25
C GLU A 111 -13.76 -27.23 -3.57
N ASN A 112 -14.98 -26.67 -3.54
CA ASN A 112 -15.69 -26.14 -4.71
C ASN A 112 -16.34 -24.76 -4.47
N GLN A 113 -15.90 -24.02 -3.44
CA GLN A 113 -16.36 -22.65 -3.23
C GLN A 113 -15.65 -21.68 -4.20
N PRO A 114 -16.33 -20.63 -4.69
CA PRO A 114 -15.67 -19.52 -5.38
C PRO A 114 -14.51 -19.00 -4.53
N VAL A 115 -13.42 -18.61 -5.18
CA VAL A 115 -12.31 -17.92 -4.50
C VAL A 115 -12.89 -16.72 -3.77
N ALA A 116 -12.65 -16.63 -2.46
CA ALA A 116 -13.13 -15.51 -1.66
C ALA A 116 -12.55 -14.21 -2.22
N GLU A 117 -13.41 -13.22 -2.42
CA GLU A 117 -12.96 -11.89 -2.82
C GLU A 117 -12.22 -11.24 -1.64
N PRO A 118 -11.03 -10.65 -1.87
CA PRO A 118 -10.31 -9.95 -0.83
C PRO A 118 -11.08 -8.69 -0.40
N GLY A 119 -11.10 -8.46 0.91
CA GLY A 119 -11.58 -7.23 1.53
C GLY A 119 -10.43 -6.33 1.97
N GLY A 120 -10.77 -5.06 2.25
CA GLY A 120 -9.79 -4.09 2.69
C GLY A 120 -10.41 -3.02 3.61
N LEU A 121 -9.67 -2.68 4.66
CA LEU A 121 -10.06 -1.72 5.68
C LEU A 121 -8.90 -0.79 6.01
N ILE A 122 -9.18 0.50 6.14
CA ILE A 122 -8.21 1.49 6.62
C ILE A 122 -8.80 2.10 7.87
N GLU A 123 -8.18 1.83 9.02
CA GLU A 123 -8.49 2.52 10.27
C GLU A 123 -7.53 3.69 10.47
N VAL A 124 -8.10 4.87 10.70
CA VAL A 124 -7.37 6.08 11.05
C VAL A 124 -7.59 6.34 12.53
N SER A 125 -6.52 6.45 13.30
CA SER A 125 -6.57 6.72 14.73
C SER A 125 -5.76 7.95 15.10
N ARG A 126 -6.01 8.51 16.28
CA ARG A 126 -5.17 9.52 16.92
C ARG A 126 -5.01 9.19 18.40
N ASP A 127 -3.77 9.16 18.87
CA ASP A 127 -3.47 8.80 20.27
C ASP A 127 -4.09 7.44 20.65
N GLY A 128 -4.11 6.50 19.70
CA GLY A 128 -4.71 5.16 19.85
C GLY A 128 -6.25 5.12 19.76
N GLN A 129 -6.93 6.26 19.63
CA GLN A 129 -8.39 6.33 19.50
C GLN A 129 -8.81 6.37 18.03
N SER A 130 -9.74 5.51 17.64
CA SER A 130 -10.29 5.46 16.28
C SER A 130 -10.98 6.79 15.93
N LEU A 131 -10.59 7.38 14.80
CA LEU A 131 -11.18 8.59 14.23
C LEU A 131 -12.09 8.29 13.05
N ALA A 132 -11.68 7.33 12.21
CA ALA A 132 -12.42 6.94 11.03
C ALA A 132 -12.06 5.52 10.60
N THR A 133 -13.01 4.90 9.90
CA THR A 133 -12.81 3.61 9.24
C THR A 133 -13.26 3.73 7.80
N LEU A 134 -12.36 3.49 6.87
CA LEU A 134 -12.64 3.51 5.44
C LEU A 134 -12.65 2.07 4.95
N ARG A 135 -13.78 1.64 4.38
CA ARG A 135 -13.90 0.33 3.75
C ARG A 135 -13.69 0.47 2.25
N CYS A 136 -12.85 -0.40 1.69
CA CYS A 136 -12.59 -0.42 0.26
C CYS A 136 -13.87 -0.72 -0.54
N ASP A 137 -13.96 -0.18 -1.75
CA ASP A 137 -15.03 -0.53 -2.70
C ASP A 137 -14.92 -2.02 -3.05
N ALA A 138 -16.06 -2.71 -3.16
CA ALA A 138 -16.09 -4.13 -3.51
C ALA A 138 -15.42 -4.39 -4.88
N GLY A 139 -14.59 -5.43 -4.97
CA GLY A 139 -13.85 -5.81 -6.18
C GLY A 139 -12.64 -4.91 -6.51
N SER A 140 -12.40 -3.83 -5.77
CA SER A 140 -11.25 -2.93 -5.99
C SER A 140 -9.96 -3.40 -5.32
N VAL A 141 -10.06 -4.33 -4.36
CA VAL A 141 -8.95 -4.74 -3.52
C VAL A 141 -7.96 -5.61 -4.31
N ARG A 142 -6.69 -5.28 -4.16
CA ARG A 142 -5.54 -6.11 -4.52
C ARG A 142 -4.71 -6.25 -3.25
N ASP A 143 -4.71 -7.45 -2.67
CA ASP A 143 -4.01 -7.73 -1.42
C ASP A 143 -2.81 -8.64 -1.69
N GLY A 144 -1.63 -8.18 -1.27
CA GLY A 144 -0.37 -8.90 -1.29
C GLY A 144 0.46 -8.59 -0.05
N LEU A 145 -0.20 -8.28 1.08
CA LEU A 145 0.46 -7.87 2.32
C LEU A 145 1.39 -8.94 2.91
N ASP A 146 1.19 -10.22 2.57
CA ASP A 146 2.10 -11.31 2.91
C ASP A 146 3.54 -11.06 2.43
N ALA A 147 3.73 -10.30 1.34
CA ALA A 147 5.07 -9.94 0.88
C ALA A 147 5.87 -9.12 1.90
N ILE A 148 5.19 -8.37 2.79
CA ILE A 148 5.86 -7.64 3.88
C ILE A 148 6.37 -8.62 4.95
N HIS A 149 5.58 -9.67 5.27
CA HIS A 149 6.01 -10.74 6.16
C HIS A 149 7.28 -11.42 5.63
N ASP A 150 7.26 -11.77 4.34
CA ASP A 150 8.41 -12.38 3.66
C ASP A 150 9.63 -11.49 3.63
N ALA A 151 9.45 -10.20 3.35
CA ALA A 151 10.54 -9.23 3.37
C ALA A 151 11.15 -9.06 4.76
N LYS A 152 10.33 -9.01 5.83
CA LYS A 152 10.82 -8.99 7.21
C LYS A 152 11.61 -10.26 7.55
N ARG A 153 11.12 -11.43 7.12
CA ARG A 153 11.86 -12.71 7.29
C ARG A 153 13.19 -12.71 6.57
N ALA A 154 13.22 -12.24 5.32
CA ALA A 154 14.46 -12.12 4.55
C ALA A 154 15.47 -11.15 5.21
N ALA A 155 14.98 -10.15 5.94
CA ALA A 155 15.80 -9.24 6.74
C ALA A 155 16.22 -9.80 8.11
N GLY A 156 15.91 -11.07 8.41
CA GLY A 156 16.30 -11.73 9.67
C GLY A 156 15.36 -11.46 10.85
N ALA A 157 14.19 -10.87 10.61
CA ALA A 157 13.16 -10.70 11.61
C ALA A 157 12.13 -11.84 11.53
N CYS A 158 11.79 -12.43 12.67
CA CYS A 158 10.78 -13.48 12.80
C CYS A 158 9.63 -12.99 13.69
N TRP A 159 8.41 -13.37 13.32
CA TRP A 159 7.23 -13.09 14.13
C TRP A 159 7.19 -14.00 15.35
N ASP A 160 7.17 -13.42 16.54
CA ASP A 160 6.91 -14.15 17.79
C ASP A 160 5.41 -14.17 18.06
N HIS A 161 4.76 -15.29 17.76
CA HIS A 161 3.32 -15.46 17.97
C HIS A 161 2.88 -15.28 19.44
N SER A 162 3.75 -15.58 20.41
CA SER A 162 3.40 -15.51 21.84
C SER A 162 3.38 -14.08 22.36
N ARG A 163 4.30 -13.25 21.87
CA ARG A 163 4.43 -11.84 22.26
C ARG A 163 3.78 -10.89 21.27
N GLN A 164 3.38 -11.39 20.10
CA GLN A 164 2.87 -10.62 18.96
C GLN A 164 3.79 -9.47 18.58
N VAL A 165 5.08 -9.78 18.45
CA VAL A 165 6.11 -8.81 18.04
C VAL A 165 7.08 -9.43 17.04
N TRP A 166 7.64 -8.58 16.18
CA TRP A 166 8.81 -8.94 15.39
C TRP A 166 10.06 -8.90 16.26
N ALA A 167 10.90 -9.92 16.15
CA ALA A 167 12.19 -10.00 16.84
C ALA A 167 13.23 -10.61 15.90
N ALA A 168 14.52 -10.52 16.26
CA ALA A 168 15.53 -11.30 15.57
C ALA A 168 15.17 -12.80 15.59
N CYS A 169 15.32 -13.48 14.46
CA CYS A 169 15.11 -14.92 14.39
C CYS A 169 16.01 -15.64 15.40
N ARG A 170 15.42 -16.58 16.16
CA ARG A 170 16.19 -17.46 17.04
C ARG A 170 16.78 -18.60 16.19
N ASN A 171 18.07 -18.84 16.35
CA ASN A 171 18.79 -19.98 15.76
C ASN A 171 18.36 -21.29 16.41
#